data_AF-J9F330-F1
#
_entry.id   AF-J9F330-F1
#
_cell.length_a   1.000
_cell.length_b   1.000
_cell.length_c   1.000
_cell.angle_alpha   90.00
_cell.angle_beta   90.00
_cell.angle_gamma   90.00
#
_symmetry.space_group_name_H-M   'P 1'
#
loop_
_entity.id
_entity.type
_entity.pdbx_description
1 polymer ?
#
loop_
_entity_poly.entity_id
_entity_poly.type
_entity_poly.pdbx_seq_one_letter_code
_entity_poly.pdbx_strand_id
1 'polypeptide(L)'
;MFKVHKDVTIEEVTERCVYHADSATSDIPGIQDPRVPSFGKRILSKILPDDQTVDENAYRERRFDFGIPEGPNEVAGELPLFMNADIMNGVSANKGCYLGQELTARALNAPEIRKRLLPFTCRSMVTGPLTNSDGRRAGKVIACTGRKGLALVYTSGSNPPTHFQLQNENIEIFLPSWWPSDSFSVSSQAL
;
A
#
# COMPACT_ATOMS: atom_id res chain seq x y z
N MET A 1 -25.93 -5.91 -4.80
CA MET A 1 -26.61 -4.86 -4.02
C MET A 1 -26.82 -3.57 -4.83
N PHE A 2 -25.80 -2.97 -5.46
CA PHE A 2 -25.91 -1.64 -6.09
C PHE A 2 -26.35 -1.58 -7.58
N LYS A 3 -26.62 -2.73 -8.23
CA LYS A 3 -26.96 -2.81 -9.67
C LYS A 3 -28.44 -2.54 -9.99
N VAL A 4 -29.33 -2.47 -8.99
CA VAL A 4 -30.78 -2.35 -9.22
C VAL A 4 -31.08 -1.11 -10.07
N HIS A 5 -31.81 -1.30 -11.18
CA HIS A 5 -32.11 -0.27 -12.19
C HIS A 5 -30.88 0.37 -12.88
N LYS A 6 -29.75 -0.33 -12.95
CA LYS A 6 -28.58 0.06 -13.74
C LYS A 6 -28.36 -0.93 -14.88
N ASP A 7 -28.14 -0.38 -16.08
CA ASP A 7 -27.79 -1.15 -17.27
C ASP A 7 -26.28 -1.48 -17.25
N VAL A 8 -25.93 -2.45 -16.42
CA VAL A 8 -24.56 -2.91 -16.20
C VAL A 8 -24.55 -4.42 -16.02
N THR A 9 -23.65 -5.12 -16.70
CA THR A 9 -23.42 -6.56 -16.50
C THR A 9 -22.08 -6.79 -15.80
N ILE A 10 -22.05 -7.73 -14.86
CA ILE A 10 -20.84 -8.12 -14.11
C ILE A 10 -20.67 -9.61 -14.33
N GLU A 11 -19.54 -10.00 -14.89
CA GLU A 11 -19.22 -11.38 -15.24
C GLU A 11 -17.81 -11.71 -14.75
N GLU A 12 -17.60 -12.98 -14.43
CA GLU A 12 -16.28 -13.49 -14.10
C GLU A 12 -15.49 -13.75 -15.39
N VAL A 13 -14.23 -13.33 -15.42
CA VAL A 13 -13.32 -13.56 -16.53
C VAL A 13 -12.22 -14.50 -16.05
N THR A 14 -12.27 -15.77 -16.46
CA THR A 14 -11.34 -16.82 -16.02
C THR A 14 -10.28 -17.17 -17.06
N GLU A 15 -10.48 -16.78 -18.33
CA GLU A 15 -9.54 -17.10 -19.41
C GLU A 15 -8.25 -16.28 -19.39
N ARG A 16 -8.17 -15.25 -18.54
CA ARG A 16 -7.01 -14.37 -18.43
C ARG A 16 -6.51 -14.35 -16.99
N CYS A 17 -5.21 -14.47 -16.83
CA CYS A 17 -4.52 -14.28 -15.57
C CYS A 17 -3.94 -12.87 -15.48
N VAL A 18 -3.73 -12.42 -14.24
CA VAL A 18 -3.06 -11.15 -13.94
C VAL A 18 -1.61 -11.46 -13.59
N TYR A 19 -0.68 -10.82 -14.30
CA TYR A 19 0.75 -10.89 -14.03
C TYR A 19 1.32 -9.52 -13.70
N HIS A 20 2.45 -9.52 -13.02
CA HIS A 20 3.31 -8.36 -12.83
C HIS A 20 4.64 -8.63 -13.52
N ALA A 21 5.14 -7.60 -14.20
CA ALA A 21 6.52 -7.55 -14.67
C ALA A 21 7.18 -6.35 -14.04
N ASP A 22 8.39 -6.50 -13.52
CA ASP A 22 9.14 -5.36 -13.00
C ASP A 22 9.66 -4.46 -14.12
N SER A 23 10.18 -3.29 -13.75
CA SER A 23 10.67 -2.30 -14.70
C SER A 23 12.03 -2.66 -15.33
N ALA A 24 12.63 -3.82 -15.02
CA ALA A 24 13.94 -4.19 -15.57
C ALA A 24 13.86 -4.57 -17.06
N THR A 25 12.68 -4.98 -17.54
CA THR A 25 12.44 -5.40 -18.92
C THR A 25 11.55 -4.40 -19.66
N SER A 26 12.15 -3.61 -20.56
CA SER A 26 11.45 -2.53 -21.27
C SER A 26 10.42 -3.05 -22.29
N ASP A 27 10.67 -4.21 -22.89
CA ASP A 27 9.92 -4.72 -24.06
C ASP A 27 8.69 -5.57 -23.70
N ILE A 28 8.43 -5.83 -22.41
CA ILE A 28 7.27 -6.63 -22.02
C ILE A 28 5.98 -5.79 -22.18
N PRO A 29 4.96 -6.31 -22.90
CA PRO A 29 3.68 -5.62 -23.05
C PRO A 29 2.96 -5.52 -21.70
N GLY A 30 2.30 -4.40 -21.44
CA GLY A 30 1.54 -4.22 -20.20
C GLY A 30 1.22 -2.75 -19.93
N ILE A 31 0.34 -2.53 -18.97
CA ILE A 31 -0.02 -1.19 -18.48
C ILE A 31 0.86 -0.91 -17.26
N GLN A 32 1.44 0.28 -17.17
CA GLN A 32 2.21 0.68 -16.00
C GLN A 32 1.37 0.52 -14.71
N ASP A 33 1.98 0.03 -13.63
CA ASP A 33 1.28 -0.17 -12.36
C ASP A 33 0.74 1.19 -11.87
N PRO A 34 -0.60 1.33 -11.73
CA PRO A 34 -1.21 2.61 -11.44
C PRO A 34 -0.92 3.11 -10.02
N ARG A 35 -0.49 2.23 -9.11
CA ARG A 35 -0.18 2.59 -7.72
C ARG A 35 1.14 3.33 -7.66
N VAL A 36 2.17 2.74 -8.28
CA VAL A 36 3.52 3.28 -8.31
C VAL A 36 4.12 2.97 -9.68
N PRO A 37 4.24 3.96 -10.57
CA PRO A 37 4.75 3.79 -11.93
C PRO A 37 6.11 3.07 -12.03
N SER A 38 7.00 3.27 -11.05
CA SER A 38 8.32 2.62 -10.98
C SER A 38 8.28 1.18 -10.47
N PHE A 39 7.14 0.69 -9.98
CA PHE A 39 6.97 -0.68 -9.50
C PHE A 39 6.95 -1.71 -10.64
N GLY A 40 6.55 -1.30 -11.85
CA GLY A 40 6.55 -2.14 -13.04
C GLY A 40 5.26 -2.01 -13.85
N LYS A 41 4.89 -3.11 -14.51
CA LYS A 41 3.71 -3.22 -15.37
C LYS A 41 2.76 -4.30 -14.87
N ARG A 42 1.48 -4.14 -15.18
CA ARG A 42 0.41 -5.12 -15.08
C ARG A 42 0.10 -5.69 -16.45
N ILE A 43 -0.05 -7.01 -16.50
CA ILE A 43 -0.29 -7.75 -17.73
C ILE A 43 -1.54 -8.60 -17.52
N LEU A 44 -2.47 -8.50 -18.44
CA LEU A 44 -3.66 -9.34 -18.48
C LEU A 44 -3.54 -10.25 -19.71
N SER A 45 -3.22 -11.52 -19.50
CA SER A 45 -2.90 -12.45 -20.59
C SER A 45 -3.48 -13.83 -20.33
N LYS A 46 -3.79 -14.57 -21.41
CA LYS A 46 -4.17 -16.00 -21.34
C LYS A 46 -2.96 -16.92 -21.13
N ILE A 47 -1.80 -16.46 -21.56
CA ILE A 47 -0.55 -17.22 -21.57
C ILE A 47 0.44 -16.47 -20.71
N LEU A 48 1.27 -17.22 -19.99
CA LEU A 48 2.37 -16.67 -19.24
C LEU A 48 3.28 -15.83 -20.17
N PRO A 49 3.58 -14.56 -19.83
CA PRO A 49 4.30 -13.67 -20.75
C PRO A 49 5.75 -14.08 -21.08
N ASP A 50 6.38 -14.87 -20.20
CA ASP A 50 7.73 -15.42 -20.36
C ASP A 50 7.89 -16.74 -19.55
N ASP A 51 9.04 -17.42 -19.64
CA ASP A 51 9.35 -18.59 -18.80
C ASP A 51 10.05 -18.22 -17.48
N GLN A 52 10.09 -16.93 -17.11
CA GLN A 52 10.82 -16.43 -15.94
C GLN A 52 9.86 -16.07 -14.80
N THR A 53 9.11 -17.05 -14.32
CA THR A 53 8.27 -16.85 -13.14
C THR A 53 9.10 -16.78 -11.87
N VAL A 54 8.89 -15.73 -11.08
CA VAL A 54 9.33 -15.67 -9.69
C VAL A 54 8.22 -16.17 -8.76
N ASP A 55 8.59 -16.67 -7.59
CA ASP A 55 7.65 -17.10 -6.55
C ASP A 55 6.76 -15.93 -6.08
N GLU A 56 5.53 -16.25 -5.66
CA GLU A 56 4.57 -15.26 -5.14
C GLU A 56 5.14 -14.52 -3.91
N ASN A 57 5.94 -15.20 -3.07
CA ASN A 57 6.59 -14.52 -1.95
C ASN A 57 7.64 -13.51 -2.42
N ALA A 58 8.34 -13.75 -3.53
CA ALA A 58 9.29 -12.79 -4.08
C ALA A 58 8.56 -11.51 -4.55
N TYR A 59 7.42 -11.66 -5.23
CA TYR A 59 6.56 -10.54 -5.57
C TYR A 59 6.06 -9.80 -4.32
N ARG A 60 5.63 -10.53 -3.28
CA ARG A 60 5.18 -9.95 -2.01
C ARG A 60 6.28 -9.21 -1.26
N GLU A 61 7.49 -9.77 -1.17
CA GLU A 61 8.65 -9.10 -0.57
C GLU A 61 8.99 -7.81 -1.34
N ARG A 62 8.96 -7.86 -2.67
CA ARG A 62 9.17 -6.68 -3.51
C ARG A 62 8.07 -5.61 -3.30
N ARG A 63 6.80 -6.01 -3.10
CA ARG A 63 5.74 -5.06 -2.71
C ARG A 63 6.04 -4.40 -1.37
N PHE A 64 6.58 -5.15 -0.41
CA PHE A 64 6.96 -4.60 0.88
C PHE A 64 8.12 -3.61 0.75
N ASP A 65 9.10 -3.85 -0.13
CA ASP A 65 10.14 -2.85 -0.42
C ASP A 65 9.57 -1.53 -0.95
N PHE A 66 8.45 -1.60 -1.66
CA PHE A 66 7.74 -0.43 -2.17
C PHE A 66 6.66 0.08 -1.21
N GLY A 67 6.44 -0.54 -0.04
CA GLY A 67 5.36 -0.10 0.86
C GLY A 67 3.95 -0.27 0.30
N ILE A 68 3.75 -1.21 -0.65
CA ILE A 68 2.48 -1.41 -1.35
C ILE A 68 1.68 -2.54 -0.71
N PRO A 69 0.53 -2.28 -0.06
CA PRO A 69 -0.36 -3.32 0.43
C PRO A 69 -1.19 -3.91 -0.72
N GLU A 70 -1.52 -5.19 -0.62
CA GLU A 70 -2.39 -5.88 -1.58
C GLU A 70 -3.22 -6.98 -0.91
N GLY A 71 -4.49 -7.07 -1.31
CA GLY A 71 -5.40 -8.09 -0.82
C GLY A 71 -6.06 -7.77 0.54
N PRO A 72 -7.05 -8.57 0.94
CA PRO A 72 -7.88 -8.29 2.11
C PRO A 72 -7.08 -8.33 3.42
N ASN A 73 -6.11 -9.22 3.54
CA ASN A 73 -5.31 -9.36 4.76
C ASN A 73 -4.43 -8.14 5.06
N GLU A 74 -4.09 -7.35 4.04
CA GLU A 74 -3.19 -6.20 4.17
C GLU A 74 -3.95 -4.86 4.19
N VAL A 75 -5.18 -4.82 3.65
CA VAL A 75 -5.94 -3.56 3.46
C VAL A 75 -7.22 -3.48 4.30
N ALA A 76 -7.84 -4.61 4.66
CA ALA A 76 -9.15 -4.59 5.29
C ALA A 76 -9.15 -3.96 6.69
N GLY A 77 -10.25 -3.29 7.03
CA GLY A 77 -10.50 -2.75 8.37
C GLY A 77 -9.86 -1.41 8.67
N GLU A 78 -9.20 -0.76 7.69
CA GLU A 78 -8.60 0.56 7.84
C GLU A 78 -9.11 1.53 6.76
N LEU A 79 -8.93 2.83 6.98
CA LEU A 79 -9.29 3.83 5.97
C LEU A 79 -8.32 3.75 4.77
N PRO A 80 -8.82 3.96 3.52
CA PRO A 80 -7.97 3.95 2.34
C PRO A 80 -6.75 4.88 2.47
N LEU A 81 -6.94 6.04 3.12
CA LEU A 81 -5.88 7.01 3.37
C LEU A 81 -4.74 6.46 4.22
N PHE A 82 -5.06 5.65 5.23
CA PHE A 82 -4.07 5.02 6.10
C PHE A 82 -3.30 3.91 5.39
N MET A 83 -3.87 3.39 4.30
CA MET A 83 -3.23 2.46 3.36
C MET A 83 -2.61 3.16 2.15
N ASN A 84 -2.32 4.46 2.26
CA ASN A 84 -1.63 5.27 1.26
C ASN A 84 -2.37 5.44 -0.07
N ALA A 85 -3.69 5.25 -0.10
CA ALA A 85 -4.46 5.35 -1.34
C ALA A 85 -4.43 6.76 -1.97
N ASP A 86 -4.22 7.82 -1.19
CA ASP A 86 -4.01 9.19 -1.68
C ASP A 86 -2.71 9.37 -2.48
N ILE A 87 -1.63 8.73 -2.04
CA ILE A 87 -0.31 8.81 -2.71
C ILE A 87 -0.08 7.68 -3.71
N MET A 88 -1.00 6.71 -3.81
CA MET A 88 -0.99 5.61 -4.79
C MET A 88 -2.12 5.73 -5.84
N ASN A 89 -2.58 6.96 -6.12
CA ASN A 89 -3.60 7.24 -7.15
C ASN A 89 -4.96 6.51 -6.93
N GLY A 90 -5.28 6.13 -5.69
CA GLY A 90 -6.45 5.36 -5.32
C GLY A 90 -7.65 6.17 -4.82
N VAL A 91 -7.47 7.45 -4.50
CA VAL A 91 -8.55 8.36 -4.08
C VAL A 91 -8.47 9.66 -4.86
N SER A 92 -9.64 10.17 -5.27
CA SER A 92 -9.78 11.49 -5.87
C SER A 92 -10.68 12.35 -4.98
N ALA A 93 -10.23 13.57 -4.69
CA ALA A 93 -11.02 14.60 -4.02
C ALA A 93 -12.00 15.29 -4.98
N ASN A 94 -11.71 15.27 -6.28
CA ASN A 94 -12.41 16.05 -7.31
C ASN A 94 -13.41 15.21 -8.11
N LYS A 95 -13.98 14.17 -7.51
CA LYS A 95 -15.00 13.30 -8.14
C LYS A 95 -16.34 13.40 -7.44
N GLY A 96 -17.39 12.94 -8.12
CA GLY A 96 -18.74 12.84 -7.56
C GLY A 96 -18.84 11.83 -6.41
N CYS A 97 -20.06 11.72 -5.84
CA CYS A 97 -20.31 10.96 -4.64
C CYS A 97 -19.99 9.46 -4.76
N TYR A 98 -19.32 8.89 -3.74
CA TYR A 98 -19.05 7.46 -3.63
C TYR A 98 -19.20 6.95 -2.19
N LEU A 99 -19.36 5.65 -2.01
CA LEU A 99 -19.56 5.03 -0.70
C LEU A 99 -18.34 5.26 0.20
N GLY A 100 -18.55 5.75 1.42
CA GLY A 100 -17.49 6.02 2.39
C GLY A 100 -16.71 7.33 2.15
N GLN A 101 -17.17 8.18 1.22
CA GLN A 101 -16.51 9.44 0.90
C GLN A 101 -16.41 10.38 2.10
N GLU A 102 -17.46 10.51 2.92
CA GLU A 102 -17.48 11.51 4.00
C GLU A 102 -16.31 11.32 4.98
N LEU A 103 -16.07 10.08 5.40
CA LEU A 103 -14.98 9.76 6.31
C LEU A 103 -13.61 9.91 5.64
N THR A 104 -13.51 9.56 4.37
CA THR A 104 -12.27 9.71 3.59
C THR A 104 -11.93 11.19 3.36
N ALA A 105 -12.92 12.01 3.00
CA ALA A 105 -12.77 13.45 2.81
C ALA A 105 -12.44 14.16 4.13
N ARG A 106 -13.08 13.77 5.24
CA ARG A 106 -12.73 14.29 6.57
C ARG A 106 -11.28 14.01 6.95
N ALA A 107 -10.78 12.82 6.63
CA ALA A 107 -9.40 12.44 6.92
C ALA A 107 -8.40 13.18 6.00
N LEU A 108 -8.74 13.38 4.72
CA LEU A 108 -7.93 14.17 3.78
C LEU A 108 -7.85 15.65 4.17
N ASN A 109 -8.96 16.23 4.63
CA ASN A 109 -9.02 17.64 5.03
C ASN A 109 -8.53 17.89 6.47
N ALA A 110 -8.06 16.84 7.17
CA ALA A 110 -7.46 17.02 8.48
C ALA A 110 -6.10 17.73 8.34
N PRO A 111 -5.63 18.48 9.36
CA PRO A 111 -4.35 19.19 9.29
C PRO A 111 -3.15 18.27 9.05
N GLU A 112 -3.24 17.02 9.48
CA GLU A 112 -2.20 16.01 9.35
C GLU A 112 -2.82 14.61 9.23
N ILE A 113 -2.16 13.74 8.47
CA ILE A 113 -2.49 12.31 8.43
C ILE A 113 -1.67 11.64 9.53
N ARG A 114 -2.35 11.18 10.59
CA ARG A 114 -1.76 10.63 11.82
C ARG A 114 -1.40 9.15 11.75
N LYS A 115 -1.73 8.47 10.66
CA LYS A 115 -1.43 7.05 10.46
C LYS A 115 -1.06 6.78 9.02
N ARG A 116 0.06 6.11 8.82
CA ARG A 116 0.54 5.67 7.50
C ARG A 116 0.99 4.23 7.57
N LEU A 117 0.63 3.45 6.57
CA LEU A 117 1.25 2.17 6.34
C LEU A 117 2.68 2.44 5.86
N LEU A 118 3.69 1.87 6.50
CA LEU A 118 5.09 2.01 6.14
C LEU A 118 5.74 0.63 6.08
N PRO A 119 6.70 0.41 5.18
CA PRO A 119 7.43 -0.82 5.14
C PRO A 119 8.52 -0.88 6.21
N PHE A 120 8.91 -2.10 6.56
CA PHE A 120 9.96 -2.33 7.53
C PHE A 120 10.81 -3.55 7.20
N THR A 121 12.01 -3.59 7.78
CA THR A 121 12.87 -4.79 7.80
C THR A 121 13.00 -5.34 9.23
N CYS A 122 13.23 -6.65 9.34
CA CYS A 122 13.35 -7.39 10.59
C CYS A 122 14.23 -8.62 10.40
N ARG A 123 14.63 -9.27 11.50
CA ARG A 123 15.47 -10.49 11.46
C ARG A 123 14.67 -11.79 11.42
N SER A 124 13.42 -11.73 11.87
CA SER A 124 12.51 -12.89 11.95
C SER A 124 11.06 -12.46 11.77
N MET A 125 10.17 -13.44 11.66
CA MET A 125 8.72 -13.19 11.66
C MET A 125 8.31 -12.40 12.90
N VAL A 126 7.56 -11.32 12.69
CA VAL A 126 7.04 -10.43 13.74
C VAL A 126 5.56 -10.16 13.53
N THR A 127 4.82 -9.97 14.62
CA THR A 127 3.39 -9.61 14.62
C THR A 127 3.02 -8.82 15.88
N GLY A 128 1.95 -8.05 15.82
CA GLY A 128 1.39 -7.35 16.98
C GLY A 128 1.66 -5.84 17.01
N PRO A 129 1.49 -5.19 18.18
CA PRO A 129 1.58 -3.74 18.32
C PRO A 129 3.03 -3.26 18.29
N LEU A 130 3.27 -2.13 17.63
CA LEU A 130 4.56 -1.43 17.67
C LEU A 130 4.64 -0.53 18.90
N THR A 131 5.82 -0.48 19.51
CA THR A 131 6.16 0.48 20.58
C THR A 131 7.34 1.35 20.18
N ASN A 132 7.27 2.64 20.53
CA ASN A 132 8.40 3.57 20.37
C ASN A 132 9.44 3.37 21.48
N SER A 133 10.53 4.15 21.44
CA SER A 133 11.60 4.16 22.44
C SER A 133 11.12 4.44 23.88
N ASP A 134 9.99 5.12 24.03
CA ASP A 134 9.41 5.47 25.33
C ASP A 134 8.43 4.40 25.85
N GLY A 135 8.34 3.25 25.17
CA GLY A 135 7.39 2.18 25.50
C GLY A 135 5.94 2.50 25.16
N ARG A 136 5.66 3.61 24.45
CA ARG A 136 4.30 3.99 24.03
C ARG A 136 3.93 3.29 22.74
N ARG A 137 2.65 2.93 22.62
CA ARG A 137 2.11 2.32 21.40
C ARG A 137 2.21 3.28 20.21
N ALA A 138 2.88 2.82 19.16
CA ALA A 138 3.21 3.61 17.97
C ALA A 138 2.70 3.00 16.65
N GLY A 139 1.92 1.91 16.72
CA GLY A 139 1.39 1.28 15.52
C GLY A 139 1.05 -0.20 15.71
N LYS A 140 0.97 -0.92 14.60
CA LYS A 140 0.86 -2.39 14.54
C LYS A 140 1.46 -2.94 13.26
N VAL A 141 1.99 -4.15 13.31
CA VAL A 141 2.33 -4.94 12.12
C VAL A 141 1.06 -5.33 11.38
N ILE A 142 1.05 -5.15 10.06
CA ILE A 142 -0.03 -5.56 9.15
C ILE A 142 0.33 -6.88 8.47
N ALA A 143 1.55 -6.99 7.96
CA ALA A 143 2.05 -8.19 7.32
C ALA A 143 3.57 -8.30 7.46
N CYS A 144 4.10 -9.53 7.44
CA CYS A 144 5.53 -9.81 7.45
C CYS A 144 5.79 -11.14 6.73
N THR A 145 6.92 -11.25 6.01
CA THR A 145 7.42 -12.48 5.37
C THR A 145 8.68 -13.03 6.05
N GLY A 146 9.11 -12.42 7.16
CA GLY A 146 10.20 -12.92 8.03
C GLY A 146 11.44 -12.06 8.00
N ARG A 147 11.63 -11.28 6.93
CA ARG A 147 12.70 -10.28 6.84
C ARG A 147 12.18 -8.88 6.54
N LYS A 148 10.97 -8.78 5.98
CA LYS A 148 10.34 -7.54 5.56
C LYS A 148 8.84 -7.60 5.85
N GLY A 149 8.23 -6.43 5.97
CA GLY A 149 6.81 -6.33 6.23
C GLY A 149 6.24 -4.95 6.02
N LEU A 150 4.96 -4.83 6.34
CA LEU A 150 4.20 -3.58 6.35
C LEU A 150 3.66 -3.37 7.76
N ALA A 151 3.77 -2.14 8.26
CA ALA A 151 3.23 -1.76 9.55
C ALA A 151 2.42 -0.48 9.43
N LEU A 152 1.31 -0.40 10.13
CA LEU A 152 0.56 0.83 10.29
C LEU A 152 1.16 1.62 11.46
N VAL A 153 1.78 2.74 11.15
CA VAL A 153 2.56 3.56 12.09
C VAL A 153 1.81 4.84 12.41
N TYR A 154 1.84 5.25 13.66
CA TYR A 154 1.34 6.56 14.08
C TYR A 154 2.39 7.60 13.73
N THR A 155 2.05 8.50 12.82
CA THR A 155 2.91 9.59 12.38
C THR A 155 2.71 10.78 13.33
N SER A 156 3.81 11.34 13.81
CA SER A 156 3.82 12.59 14.58
C SER A 156 4.88 13.49 13.95
N GLY A 157 4.43 14.57 13.30
CA GLY A 157 5.32 15.47 12.55
C GLY A 157 5.77 14.91 11.19
N SER A 158 6.75 15.59 10.60
CA SER A 158 7.22 15.36 9.22
C SER A 158 8.17 14.18 9.06
N ASN A 159 8.63 13.56 10.14
CA ASN A 159 9.54 12.42 10.09
C ASN A 159 9.01 11.28 10.99
N PRO A 160 8.56 10.15 10.42
CA PRO A 160 8.20 9.01 11.24
C PRO A 160 9.44 8.48 11.96
N PRO A 161 9.31 7.99 13.21
CA PRO A 161 10.40 7.25 13.85
C PRO A 161 10.80 6.09 12.94
N THR A 162 12.10 5.81 12.82
CA THR A 162 12.61 4.72 11.97
C THR A 162 12.86 3.45 12.75
N HIS A 163 13.02 3.52 14.08
CA HIS A 163 13.30 2.36 14.92
C HIS A 163 12.15 2.10 15.89
N PHE A 164 11.62 0.88 15.86
CA PHE A 164 10.61 0.44 16.80
C PHE A 164 11.03 -0.87 17.44
N GLN A 165 10.58 -1.05 18.67
CA GLN A 165 10.71 -2.31 19.38
C GLN A 165 9.42 -3.10 19.24
N LEU A 166 9.56 -4.39 18.95
CA LEU A 166 8.47 -5.34 18.98
C LEU A 166 8.89 -6.57 19.79
N GLN A 167 8.37 -6.67 21.01
CA GLN A 167 8.79 -7.66 22.00
C GLN A 167 10.31 -7.59 22.27
N ASN A 168 11.11 -8.40 21.56
CA ASN A 168 12.57 -8.50 21.68
C ASN A 168 13.31 -8.25 20.34
N GLU A 169 12.58 -7.93 19.27
CA GLU A 169 13.17 -7.64 17.96
C GLU A 169 13.09 -6.14 17.66
N ASN A 170 14.16 -5.62 17.07
CA ASN A 170 14.16 -4.28 16.52
C ASN A 170 13.71 -4.37 15.07
N ILE A 171 12.74 -3.54 14.69
CA ILE A 171 12.39 -3.35 13.30
C ILE A 171 12.83 -1.97 12.84
N GLU A 172 13.22 -1.89 11.58
CA GLU A 172 13.61 -0.64 10.93
C GLU A 172 12.57 -0.29 9.87
N ILE A 173 11.86 0.81 10.11
CA ILE A 173 10.89 1.40 9.19
C ILE A 173 11.62 2.37 8.27
N PHE A 174 11.28 2.34 7.00
CA PHE A 174 11.88 3.21 5.99
C PHE A 174 10.81 3.80 5.06
N LEU A 175 11.19 4.87 4.37
CA LEU A 175 10.36 5.46 3.31
C LEU A 175 10.84 4.98 1.95
N PRO A 176 10.01 4.29 1.17
CA PRO A 176 10.29 3.99 -0.22
C PRO A 176 10.70 5.21 -1.03
N SER A 177 11.57 5.01 -2.00
CA SER A 177 12.14 6.11 -2.81
C SER A 177 11.12 6.85 -3.68
N TRP A 178 9.95 6.25 -3.94
CA TRP A 178 8.87 6.87 -4.72
C TRP A 178 7.95 7.74 -3.87
N TRP A 179 8.07 7.68 -2.54
CA TRP A 179 7.21 8.42 -1.62
C TRP A 179 7.36 9.92 -1.84
N PRO A 180 6.28 10.70 -1.99
CA PRO A 180 6.38 12.14 -2.16
C PRO A 180 7.07 12.80 -0.95
N SER A 181 7.94 13.79 -1.20
CA SER A 181 8.68 14.50 -0.15
C SER A 181 7.77 15.16 0.89
N ASP A 182 6.55 15.52 0.52
CA ASP A 182 5.58 16.22 1.36
C ASP A 182 4.54 15.28 1.99
N SER A 183 4.68 13.96 1.93
CA SER A 183 3.59 13.00 2.24
C SER A 183 3.07 12.98 3.68
N PHE A 184 3.76 13.66 4.59
CA PHE A 184 3.36 13.84 5.99
C PHE A 184 2.63 15.17 6.22
N SER A 185 2.74 16.11 5.28
CA SER A 185 1.96 17.34 5.20
C SER A 185 0.85 17.18 4.15
N VAL A 186 -0.38 17.56 4.47
CA VAL A 186 -1.41 17.63 3.43
C VAL A 186 -1.04 18.80 2.52
N SER A 187 -0.79 18.53 1.23
CA SER A 187 -0.64 19.59 0.23
C SER A 187 -1.89 20.46 0.24
N SER A 188 -1.71 21.78 0.39
CA SER A 188 -2.79 22.77 0.29
C SER A 188 -3.32 22.95 -1.14
N GLN A 189 -2.87 22.14 -2.10
CA GLN A 189 -3.30 22.21 -3.49
C GLN A 189 -4.24 21.06 -3.85
N ALA A 190 -5.54 21.33 -3.71
CA ALA A 190 -6.54 21.25 -4.79
C ALA A 190 -7.94 21.14 -4.18
N LEU A 191 -8.55 22.32 -3.93
CA LEU A 191 -9.98 22.51 -4.14
C LEU A 191 -10.20 22.89 -5.60
#